data_AF-A0A954K5C7-F1
#
_entry.id   AF-A0A954K5C7-F1
#
_cell.length_a   1.000
_cell.length_b   1.000
_cell.length_c   1.000
_cell.angle_alpha   90.00
_cell.angle_beta   90.00
_cell.angle_gamma   90.00
#
_symmetry.space_group_name_H-M   'P 1'
#
loop_
_entity.id
_entity.type
_entity.pdbx_description
1 polymer ?
#
loop_
_entity_poly.entity_id
_entity_poly.type
_entity_poly.pdbx_seq_one_letter_code
_entity_poly.pdbx_strand_id
1 'polypeptide(L)'
;PEINMPGLEQPAPTSQGTRSEIMQSHIRILMSRDLLEKVVLSLGVKNIYPSTVASADSEDEAIQKAIDSMVGGDLEVKPSGESNLIEIYVHNENPEMAERIVSRLMDMFVVRQAEIYDTEQTSFLDKQIEQMKYKLEESRNKLLSFKEPAAISAIDDEMSRLLR
;
A
#
# COMPACT_ATOMS: atom_id res chain seq x y z
N PRO A 1 -5.15 -24.26 -57.69
CA PRO A 1 -4.17 -23.31 -57.11
C PRO A 1 -4.82 -22.54 -55.95
N GLU A 2 -4.67 -23.08 -54.75
CA GLU A 2 -5.01 -22.38 -53.51
C GLU A 2 -3.93 -21.34 -53.23
N ILE A 3 -4.32 -20.07 -53.18
CA ILE A 3 -3.42 -19.00 -52.76
C ILE A 3 -3.48 -18.94 -51.24
N ASN A 4 -2.43 -19.49 -50.62
CA ASN A 4 -2.13 -19.32 -49.22
C ASN A 4 -1.79 -17.84 -48.96
N MET A 5 -2.66 -17.11 -48.26
CA MET A 5 -2.37 -15.75 -47.79
C MET A 5 -1.97 -15.80 -46.30
N PRO A 6 -0.70 -15.50 -45.96
CA PRO A 6 -0.24 -15.43 -44.59
C PRO A 6 -0.58 -14.07 -44.00
N GLY A 7 -1.06 -14.04 -42.75
CA GLY A 7 -1.26 -12.80 -42.00
C GLY A 7 -2.60 -12.74 -41.29
N LEU A 8 -2.83 -13.64 -40.35
CA LEU A 8 -3.75 -13.34 -39.26
C LEU A 8 -3.10 -12.20 -38.48
N GLU A 9 -3.49 -10.96 -38.77
CA GLU A 9 -3.29 -9.84 -37.87
C GLU A 9 -3.82 -10.27 -36.50
N GLN A 10 -2.92 -10.48 -35.54
CA GLN A 10 -3.33 -10.68 -34.17
C GLN A 10 -4.17 -9.46 -33.78
N PRO A 11 -5.38 -9.64 -33.22
CA PRO A 11 -6.17 -8.51 -32.77
C PRO A 11 -5.32 -7.71 -31.78
N ALA A 12 -5.15 -6.41 -32.04
CA ALA A 12 -4.43 -5.51 -31.15
C ALA A 12 -4.94 -5.71 -29.71
N PRO A 13 -4.04 -5.76 -28.70
CA PRO A 13 -4.45 -5.95 -27.31
C PRO A 13 -5.52 -4.90 -26.96
N THR A 14 -6.70 -5.35 -26.57
CA THR A 14 -7.77 -4.47 -26.13
C THR A 14 -7.29 -3.70 -24.89
N SER A 15 -7.55 -2.40 -24.82
CA SER A 15 -7.13 -1.54 -23.69
C SER A 15 -7.54 -2.08 -22.31
N GLN A 16 -8.54 -2.97 -22.22
CA GLN A 16 -8.94 -3.63 -20.98
C GLN A 16 -7.95 -4.72 -20.53
N GLY A 17 -7.35 -5.47 -21.46
CA GLY A 17 -6.34 -6.50 -21.14
C GLY A 17 -5.08 -5.89 -20.53
N THR A 18 -4.53 -4.87 -21.18
CA THR A 18 -3.32 -4.16 -20.69
C THR A 18 -3.54 -3.51 -19.31
N ARG A 19 -4.74 -2.99 -19.02
CA ARG A 19 -5.07 -2.41 -17.70
C ARG A 19 -5.08 -3.47 -16.60
N SER A 20 -5.70 -4.62 -16.87
CA SER A 20 -5.72 -5.75 -15.93
C SER A 20 -4.30 -6.27 -15.67
N GLU A 21 -3.46 -6.35 -16.69
CA GLU A 21 -2.06 -6.77 -16.56
C GLU A 21 -1.24 -5.82 -15.68
N ILE A 22 -1.40 -4.50 -15.85
CA ILE A 22 -0.75 -3.50 -15.00
C ILE A 22 -1.23 -3.64 -13.54
N MET A 23 -2.54 -3.78 -13.33
CA MET A 23 -3.12 -3.95 -12.00
C MET A 23 -2.57 -5.19 -11.28
N GLN A 24 -2.55 -6.31 -11.98
CA GLN A 24 -1.97 -7.55 -11.47
C GLN A 24 -0.47 -7.41 -11.17
N SER A 25 0.24 -6.60 -11.96
CA SER A 25 1.63 -6.26 -11.67
C SER A 25 1.77 -5.49 -10.37
N HIS A 26 0.95 -4.45 -10.15
CA HIS A 26 0.96 -3.67 -8.91
C HIS A 26 0.65 -4.53 -7.68
N ILE A 27 -0.36 -5.39 -7.77
CA ILE A 27 -0.70 -6.33 -6.69
C ILE A 27 0.47 -7.26 -6.40
N ARG A 28 1.15 -7.79 -7.43
CA ARG A 28 2.36 -8.62 -7.25
C ARG A 28 3.50 -7.88 -6.58
N ILE A 29 3.72 -6.60 -6.93
CA ILE A 29 4.76 -5.78 -6.29
C ILE A 29 4.42 -5.53 -4.83
N LEU A 30 3.16 -5.16 -4.54
CA LEU A 30 2.65 -4.94 -3.18
C LEU A 30 2.80 -6.17 -2.28
N MET A 31 2.56 -7.36 -2.83
CA MET A 31 2.68 -8.64 -2.14
C MET A 31 4.06 -9.29 -2.28
N SER A 32 5.06 -8.59 -2.82
CA SER A 32 6.39 -9.17 -3.05
C SER A 32 7.14 -9.34 -1.73
N ARG A 33 7.80 -10.50 -1.57
CA ARG A 33 8.56 -10.83 -0.35
C ARG A 33 9.60 -9.76 0.00
N ASP A 34 10.34 -9.26 -1.00
CA ASP A 34 11.34 -8.20 -0.81
C ASP A 34 10.72 -6.90 -0.24
N LEU A 35 9.55 -6.50 -0.73
CA LEU A 35 8.86 -5.31 -0.23
C LEU A 35 8.37 -5.51 1.20
N LEU A 36 7.75 -6.67 1.48
CA LEU A 36 7.26 -7.00 2.82
C LEU A 36 8.40 -7.10 3.84
N GLU A 37 9.50 -7.74 3.46
CA GLU A 37 10.71 -7.84 4.27
C GLU A 37 11.26 -6.46 4.63
N LYS A 38 11.36 -5.56 3.65
CA LYS A 38 11.78 -4.17 3.86
C LYS A 38 10.84 -3.41 4.80
N VAL A 39 9.53 -3.62 4.70
CA VAL A 39 8.55 -3.02 5.62
C VAL A 39 8.78 -3.52 7.04
N VAL A 40 8.87 -4.84 7.21
CA VAL A 40 9.09 -5.50 8.51
C VAL A 40 10.40 -5.04 9.16
N LEU A 41 11.49 -4.99 8.39
CA LEU A 41 12.78 -4.48 8.86
C LEU A 41 12.71 -3.00 9.26
N SER A 42 12.00 -2.17 8.48
CA SER A 42 11.92 -0.74 8.75
C SER A 42 11.10 -0.36 9.98
N LEU A 43 10.06 -1.15 10.30
CA LEU A 43 9.21 -0.95 11.48
C LEU A 43 9.69 -1.78 12.68
N GLY A 44 10.51 -2.80 12.44
CA GLY A 44 11.02 -3.74 13.42
C GLY A 44 10.02 -4.87 13.71
N VAL A 45 10.47 -6.12 13.55
CA VAL A 45 9.64 -7.32 13.77
C VAL A 45 8.98 -7.32 15.15
N LYS A 46 9.72 -6.92 16.18
CA LYS A 46 9.23 -6.87 17.57
C LYS A 46 8.03 -5.92 17.76
N ASN A 47 7.97 -4.84 16.99
CA ASN A 47 6.92 -3.85 17.10
C ASN A 47 5.64 -4.31 16.40
N ILE A 48 5.77 -5.07 15.32
CA ILE A 48 4.64 -5.58 14.54
C ILE A 48 4.10 -6.89 15.15
N TYR A 49 5.01 -7.79 15.52
CA TYR A 49 4.72 -9.15 15.99
C TYR A 49 5.57 -9.52 17.21
N PRO A 50 5.24 -9.01 18.41
CA PRO A 50 6.02 -9.27 19.62
C PRO A 50 6.04 -10.76 20.02
N SER A 51 4.96 -11.49 19.79
CA SER A 51 4.84 -12.94 20.04
C SER A 51 5.70 -13.79 19.09
N THR A 52 5.88 -13.35 17.85
CA THR A 52 6.71 -14.03 16.85
C THR A 52 8.19 -13.97 17.22
N VAL A 53 8.67 -12.82 17.72
CA VAL A 53 10.05 -12.68 18.21
C VAL A 53 10.29 -13.55 19.46
N ALA A 54 9.30 -13.66 20.35
CA ALA A 54 9.43 -14.47 21.57
C ALA A 54 9.53 -15.98 21.30
N SER A 55 9.13 -16.43 20.11
CA SER A 55 9.09 -17.84 19.70
C SER A 55 10.06 -18.18 18.56
N ALA A 56 10.96 -17.27 18.20
CA ALA A 56 11.97 -17.47 17.17
C ALA A 56 13.36 -17.67 17.78
N ASP A 57 14.15 -18.55 17.18
CA ASP A 57 15.52 -18.86 17.62
C ASP A 57 16.54 -17.85 17.07
N SER A 58 16.18 -17.10 16.02
CA SER A 58 17.00 -16.05 15.41
C SER A 58 16.16 -14.89 14.87
N GLU A 59 16.82 -13.74 14.61
CA GLU A 59 16.18 -12.57 14.00
C GLU A 59 15.67 -12.86 12.58
N ASP A 60 16.45 -13.59 11.78
CA ASP A 60 16.06 -14.01 10.42
C ASP A 60 14.80 -14.89 10.43
N GLU A 61 14.70 -15.82 11.39
CA GLU A 61 13.51 -16.64 11.56
C GLU A 61 12.29 -15.79 11.98
N ALA A 62 12.50 -14.80 12.85
CA ALA A 62 11.43 -13.90 13.28
C ALA A 62 10.92 -13.05 12.10
N ILE A 63 11.82 -12.55 11.25
CA ILE A 63 11.48 -11.82 10.02
C ILE A 63 10.68 -12.72 9.08
N GLN A 64 11.15 -13.95 8.85
CA GLN A 64 10.47 -14.89 7.97
C GLN A 64 9.05 -15.20 8.46
N LYS A 65 8.90 -15.54 9.75
CA LYS A 65 7.58 -15.78 10.36
C LYS A 65 6.67 -14.55 10.27
N ALA A 66 7.21 -13.35 10.45
CA ALA A 66 6.44 -12.11 10.32
C ALA A 66 5.91 -11.90 8.89
N ILE A 67 6.75 -12.16 7.87
CA ILE A 67 6.30 -12.12 6.47
C ILE A 67 5.22 -13.18 6.22
N ASP A 68 5.39 -14.38 6.77
CA ASP A 68 4.40 -15.46 6.63
C ASP A 68 3.07 -15.10 7.31
N SER A 69 3.08 -14.42 8.46
CA SER A 69 1.87 -13.87 9.10
C SER A 69 1.20 -12.79 8.24
N MET A 70 1.97 -11.87 7.66
CA MET A 70 1.46 -10.86 6.73
C MET A 70 0.75 -11.50 5.53
N VAL A 71 1.41 -12.45 4.87
CA VAL A 71 0.83 -13.15 3.70
C VAL A 71 -0.31 -14.10 4.10
N GLY A 72 -0.25 -14.65 5.31
CA GLY A 72 -1.21 -15.63 5.83
C GLY A 72 -2.56 -15.03 6.25
N GLY A 73 -2.70 -13.71 6.31
CA GLY A 73 -3.98 -13.07 6.57
C GLY A 73 -3.92 -11.64 7.09
N ASP A 74 -2.76 -11.17 7.58
CA ASP A 74 -2.69 -9.82 8.15
C ASP A 74 -2.59 -8.72 7.08
N LEU A 75 -2.20 -9.04 5.86
CA LEU A 75 -2.21 -8.14 4.71
C LEU A 75 -3.04 -8.76 3.59
N GLU A 76 -4.05 -8.02 3.15
CA GLU A 76 -4.88 -8.41 2.01
C GLU A 76 -4.92 -7.29 0.98
N VAL A 77 -4.59 -7.63 -0.27
CA VAL A 77 -4.56 -6.70 -1.40
C VAL A 77 -5.48 -7.25 -2.49
N LYS A 78 -6.57 -6.53 -2.79
CA LYS A 78 -7.61 -6.97 -3.72
C LYS A 78 -7.91 -5.90 -4.77
N PRO A 79 -8.21 -6.28 -6.02
CA PRO A 79 -8.82 -5.35 -6.95
C PRO A 79 -10.26 -5.08 -6.52
N SER A 80 -10.64 -3.81 -6.43
CA SER A 80 -12.05 -3.43 -6.37
C SER A 80 -12.65 -3.66 -7.75
N GLY A 81 -13.94 -4.04 -7.84
CA GLY A 81 -14.60 -4.40 -9.11
C GLY A 81 -14.58 -3.28 -10.18
N GLU A 82 -14.24 -2.06 -9.80
CA GLU A 82 -13.92 -0.96 -10.70
C GLU A 82 -12.46 -1.00 -11.15
N SER A 83 -12.24 -1.02 -12.46
CA SER A 83 -10.99 -1.45 -13.14
C SER A 83 -9.66 -0.78 -12.76
N ASN A 84 -9.64 0.20 -11.85
CA ASN A 84 -8.45 0.97 -11.49
C ASN A 84 -8.26 1.16 -9.96
N LEU A 85 -9.01 0.45 -9.11
CA LEU A 85 -8.91 0.61 -7.66
C LEU A 85 -8.35 -0.67 -7.01
N ILE A 86 -7.32 -0.49 -6.17
CA ILE A 86 -6.79 -1.54 -5.29
C ILE A 86 -7.22 -1.21 -3.87
N GLU A 87 -7.83 -2.18 -3.21
CA GLU A 87 -8.14 -2.11 -1.79
C GLU A 87 -7.06 -2.86 -1.01
N ILE A 88 -6.57 -2.23 0.04
CA ILE A 88 -5.50 -2.75 0.88
C ILE A 88 -6.00 -2.76 2.31
N TYR A 89 -6.02 -3.95 2.90
CA TYR A 89 -6.45 -4.19 4.26
C TYR A 89 -5.25 -4.68 5.07
N VAL A 90 -5.00 -4.03 6.20
CA VAL A 90 -3.99 -4.46 7.16
C VAL A 90 -4.67 -4.75 8.48
N HIS A 91 -4.52 -5.97 8.96
CA HIS A 91 -4.95 -6.41 10.26
C HIS A 91 -3.78 -6.39 11.25
N ASN A 92 -4.00 -5.80 12.40
CA ASN A 92 -3.06 -5.87 13.53
C ASN A 92 -3.84 -5.65 14.83
N GLU A 93 -3.37 -6.26 15.92
CA GLU A 93 -3.96 -6.05 17.25
C GLU A 93 -3.89 -4.58 17.67
N ASN A 94 -2.85 -3.85 17.25
CA ASN A 94 -2.70 -2.43 17.48
C ASN A 94 -3.13 -1.62 16.23
N PRO A 95 -4.22 -0.82 16.31
CA PRO A 95 -4.70 -0.05 15.16
C PRO A 95 -3.69 1.02 14.68
N GLU A 96 -2.88 1.59 15.58
CA GLU A 96 -1.81 2.51 15.17
C GLU A 96 -0.71 1.77 14.40
N MET A 97 -0.44 0.52 14.75
CA MET A 97 0.55 -0.29 14.04
C MET A 97 0.04 -0.67 12.64
N ALA A 98 -1.24 -1.02 12.50
CA ALA A 98 -1.85 -1.26 11.20
C ALA A 98 -1.72 -0.04 10.26
N GLU A 99 -1.98 1.17 10.78
CA GLU A 99 -1.79 2.42 10.04
C GLU A 99 -0.32 2.63 9.61
N ARG A 100 0.63 2.37 10.51
CA ARG A 100 2.06 2.48 10.21
C ARG A 100 2.51 1.48 9.15
N ILE A 101 2.04 0.24 9.23
CA ILE A 101 2.34 -0.82 8.25
C ILE A 101 1.84 -0.40 6.87
N VAL A 102 0.56 -0.03 6.74
CA VAL A 102 0.01 0.35 5.43
C VAL A 102 0.69 1.60 4.88
N SER A 103 0.95 2.60 5.72
CA SER A 103 1.65 3.82 5.30
C SER A 103 3.05 3.51 4.79
N ARG A 104 3.78 2.67 5.53
CA ARG A 104 5.15 2.29 5.17
C ARG A 104 5.19 1.44 3.90
N LEU A 105 4.25 0.51 3.75
CA LEU A 105 4.08 -0.29 2.54
C LEU A 105 3.84 0.62 1.32
N MET A 106 2.98 1.63 1.45
CA MET A 106 2.70 2.58 0.36
C MET A 106 3.92 3.41 -0.01
N ASP A 107 4.63 3.96 0.98
CA ASP A 107 5.84 4.75 0.73
C ASP A 107 6.87 3.93 -0.06
N MET A 108 7.09 2.68 0.35
CA MET A 108 8.06 1.79 -0.30
C MET A 108 7.57 1.30 -1.66
N PHE A 109 6.28 1.05 -1.83
CA PHE A 109 5.67 0.70 -3.11
C PHE A 109 5.86 1.81 -4.15
N VAL A 110 5.62 3.08 -3.79
CA VAL A 110 5.79 4.22 -4.71
C VAL A 110 7.23 4.33 -5.16
N VAL A 111 8.20 4.17 -4.26
CA VAL A 111 9.63 4.17 -4.60
C VAL A 111 9.96 3.01 -5.53
N ARG A 112 9.48 1.81 -5.23
CA ARG A 112 9.72 0.62 -6.04
C ARG A 112 9.11 0.72 -7.44
N GLN A 113 7.90 1.27 -7.51
CA GLN A 113 7.20 1.54 -8.75
C GLN A 113 7.95 2.58 -9.59
N ALA A 114 8.53 3.61 -8.96
CA ALA A 114 9.41 4.55 -9.67
C ALA A 114 10.63 3.81 -10.23
N GLU A 115 11.37 3.06 -9.43
CA GLU A 115 12.56 2.31 -9.90
C GLU A 115 12.28 1.41 -11.10
N ILE A 116 11.16 0.66 -11.08
CA ILE A 116 10.81 -0.28 -12.14
C ILE A 116 10.44 0.44 -13.46
N TYR A 117 9.75 1.58 -13.37
CA TYR A 117 9.24 2.29 -14.54
C TYR A 117 10.18 3.41 -15.04
N ASP A 118 11.05 3.92 -14.18
CA ASP A 118 12.12 4.85 -14.54
C ASP A 118 13.20 4.17 -15.39
N THR A 119 13.35 2.85 -15.27
CA THR A 119 14.13 2.04 -16.23
C THR A 119 13.54 1.98 -17.64
N GLU A 120 12.27 2.35 -17.87
CA GLU A 120 11.63 2.23 -19.19
C GLU A 120 11.15 3.56 -19.82
N GLN A 121 10.67 4.58 -19.09
CA GLN A 121 10.14 5.83 -19.72
C GLN A 121 10.30 7.10 -18.85
N THR A 122 11.44 7.78 -18.99
CA THR A 122 12.01 8.84 -18.13
C THR A 122 11.41 10.26 -18.26
N SER A 123 10.11 10.46 -18.51
CA SER A 123 9.56 11.85 -18.45
C SER A 123 8.08 12.01 -18.07
N PHE A 124 7.26 10.98 -18.27
CA PHE A 124 5.86 11.01 -17.84
C PHE A 124 5.70 10.62 -16.36
N LEU A 125 6.68 9.90 -15.81
CA LEU A 125 6.66 9.39 -14.45
C LEU A 125 6.89 10.47 -13.39
N ASP A 126 7.84 11.38 -13.61
CA ASP A 126 8.16 12.45 -12.65
C ASP A 126 6.93 13.29 -12.29
N LYS A 127 6.14 13.67 -13.30
CA LYS A 127 4.92 14.47 -13.09
C LYS A 127 3.84 13.72 -12.33
N GLN A 128 3.73 12.40 -12.51
CA GLN A 128 2.75 11.60 -11.77
C GLN A 128 3.21 11.35 -10.33
N ILE A 129 4.50 11.11 -10.10
CA ILE A 129 5.07 10.96 -8.75
C ILE A 129 4.89 12.25 -7.96
N GLU A 130 5.16 13.40 -8.56
CA GLU A 130 4.97 14.70 -7.90
C GLU A 130 3.49 14.95 -7.55
N GLN A 131 2.57 14.65 -8.48
CA GLN A 131 1.12 14.76 -8.23
C GLN A 131 0.61 13.76 -7.18
N MET A 132 1.16 12.56 -7.11
CA MET A 132 0.76 11.56 -6.12
C MET A 132 1.33 11.85 -4.74
N LYS A 133 2.58 12.32 -4.64
CA LYS A 133 3.15 12.83 -3.38
C LYS A 133 2.32 13.97 -2.83
N TYR A 134 1.93 14.91 -3.69
CA TYR A 134 1.05 16.02 -3.31
C TYR A 134 -0.31 15.53 -2.78
N LYS A 135 -0.94 14.55 -3.43
CA LYS A 135 -2.22 13.97 -2.96
C LYS A 135 -2.09 13.18 -1.66
N LEU A 136 -0.96 12.50 -1.45
CA LEU A 136 -0.68 11.77 -0.21
C LEU A 136 -0.47 12.75 0.96
N GLU A 137 0.29 13.82 0.72
CA GLU A 137 0.49 14.90 1.69
C GLU A 137 -0.83 15.62 2.00
N GLU A 138 -1.65 15.89 0.99
CA GLU A 138 -2.99 16.45 1.16
C GLU A 138 -3.90 15.52 1.98
N SER A 139 -3.84 14.21 1.74
CA SER A 139 -4.64 13.22 2.49
C SER A 139 -4.15 13.09 3.94
N ARG A 140 -2.83 13.15 4.16
CA ARG A 140 -2.23 13.18 5.51
C ARG A 140 -2.66 14.44 6.26
N ASN A 141 -2.65 15.59 5.60
CA ASN A 141 -3.10 16.86 6.18
C ASN A 141 -4.60 16.84 6.47
N LYS A 142 -5.42 16.25 5.60
CA LYS A 142 -6.87 16.06 5.85
C LYS A 142 -7.10 15.18 7.07
N LEU A 143 -6.37 14.08 7.21
CA LEU A 143 -6.47 13.16 8.36
C LEU A 143 -6.02 13.82 9.67
N LEU A 144 -4.97 14.64 9.63
CA LEU A 144 -4.53 15.46 10.77
C LEU A 144 -5.56 16.53 11.14
N SER A 145 -6.08 17.27 10.15
CA SER A 145 -7.12 18.30 10.37
C SER A 145 -8.47 17.73 10.80
N PHE A 146 -8.76 16.46 10.50
CA PHE A 146 -9.96 15.76 10.97
C PHE A 146 -9.84 15.28 12.41
N LYS A 147 -8.61 15.10 12.93
CA LYS A 147 -8.35 14.81 14.35
C LYS A 147 -8.42 16.07 15.23
N GLU A 148 -8.41 17.28 14.66
CA GLU A 148 -8.34 18.54 15.42
C GLU A 148 -9.66 19.25 15.83
N PRO A 149 -10.90 18.94 15.37
CA PRO A 149 -12.08 19.64 15.91
C PRO A 149 -12.79 18.92 17.06
N ALA A 150 -12.37 17.71 17.46
CA ALA A 150 -13.10 16.94 18.48
C ALA A 150 -12.63 17.18 19.94
N ALA A 151 -11.49 17.85 20.15
CA ALA A 151 -10.89 17.99 21.48
C ALA A 151 -11.13 19.35 22.18
N ILE A 152 -11.69 20.36 21.48
CA ILE A 152 -11.80 21.73 22.03
C ILE A 152 -13.27 22.15 22.29
N SER A 153 -14.27 21.53 21.65
CA SER A 153 -15.64 22.04 21.74
C SER A 153 -16.48 21.53 22.92
N ALA A 154 -16.01 20.56 23.72
CA ALA A 154 -16.84 19.98 24.80
C ALA A 154 -16.47 20.45 26.22
N ILE A 155 -15.32 21.11 26.41
CA ILE A 155 -14.87 21.57 27.73
C ILE A 155 -15.31 23.02 28.02
N ASP A 156 -15.40 23.87 26.99
CA ASP A 156 -15.80 25.28 27.17
C ASP A 156 -17.31 25.45 27.39
N ASP A 157 -18.13 24.58 26.80
CA ASP A 157 -19.59 24.64 26.97
C ASP A 157 -20.04 24.23 28.38
N GLU A 158 -19.30 23.34 29.05
CA GLU A 158 -19.63 22.89 30.42
C GLU A 158 -19.20 23.91 31.49
N MET A 159 -18.09 24.62 31.29
CA MET A 159 -17.63 25.70 32.18
C MET A 159 -18.56 26.93 32.17
N SER A 160 -19.25 27.18 31.06
CA SER A 160 -20.21 28.30 30.96
C SER A 160 -21.51 28.09 31.76
N ARG A 161 -21.84 26.83 32.09
CA ARG A 161 -23.07 26.47 32.82
C ARG A 161 -22.89 26.36 34.34
N LEU A 162 -21.66 26.43 34.84
CA LEU A 162 -21.36 26.45 36.28
C LEU A 162 -21.12 27.87 36.84
N LEU A 163 -21.18 28.89 35.99
CA LEU A 163 -21.03 30.31 36.36
C LEU A 163 -22.33 31.12 36.18
N ARG A 164 -23.50 30.49 36.27
CA ARG A 164 -24.79 31.18 36.26
C ARG A 164 -25.68 30.79 37.43
#